data_AF-A0A934LT72-F1
#
_entry.id   AF-A0A934LT72-F1
#
_cell.length_a   1.000
_cell.length_b   1.000
_cell.length_c   1.000
_cell.angle_alpha   90.00
_cell.angle_beta   90.00
_cell.angle_gamma   90.00
#
_symmetry.space_group_name_H-M   'P 1'
#
loop_
_entity.id
_entity.type
_entity.pdbx_description
1 polymer ?
#
loop_
_entity_poly.entity_id
_entity_poly.type
_entity_poly.pdbx_seq_one_letter_code
_entity_poly.pdbx_strand_id
1 'polypeptide(L)'
;MIRIKSRLSQFETEEKAVPASGQKPRGAIKRIFDFTMALIGLLFLLPFFGIIAIFIKRDSKGPVFYWGSRIGRFGRQFHMLKFRTMFEEDRSYRGPRVTSEDDDRITPFGKWLRDTKLNELPQLWNVLIGEMSLVGPRPEDPMISKTWPTKIAAEILSVRPGITSPASVLYRDEEHMLQAGEAMQKYLHELSPDKMRLDQLYVRYHSFLLDLDVILWTALLLVPKIKAYSPPEQLLFVGPVTRLIQRYVNWILWDFAVAALSIFIVSGVMSWFVPLEMGWLIKVEMAAACAALYNLTGFFLNVNRINWEKASTWELGRLWASWTISTIAALYVHYLIGRGNLITFGLLLGVSGLSLLGIMFVRYRGRLISIALSRLLTYRLRKHETRERVLIVGSGRTAEHIAWLMDHPTYAGRYQIVGFIDDNLMTQGMSIYGAKVIGKVEDVQRIVKKRDVGLVILADNEMASRKYRDFHDTSSFSPARIVVAPDIFGALSGLDGESSRKKADDNLNGFQCQHCMARYAVRTNPHQAKPMQKVIPQTGSGKKWKTSGHKRKSL
;
A
#
# COMPACT_ATOMS: atom_id res chain seq x y z
N MET A 1 16.87 -47.01 5.82
CA MET A 1 16.76 -46.05 4.69
C MET A 1 15.30 -45.71 4.38
N ILE A 2 14.50 -45.48 5.43
CA ILE A 2 13.08 -45.10 5.41
C ILE A 2 12.86 -44.28 6.69
N ARG A 3 12.99 -42.93 6.64
CA ARG A 3 12.45 -41.95 7.63
C ARG A 3 12.98 -40.51 7.47
N ILE A 4 13.25 -40.03 6.24
CA ILE A 4 13.61 -38.62 5.98
C ILE A 4 12.75 -38.03 4.85
N LYS A 5 11.51 -38.51 4.70
CA LYS A 5 10.54 -37.96 3.73
C LYS A 5 9.31 -37.28 4.37
N SER A 6 9.20 -37.27 5.71
CA SER A 6 7.99 -36.80 6.40
C SER A 6 8.12 -35.48 7.16
N ARG A 7 9.27 -34.77 7.08
CA ARG A 7 9.44 -33.45 7.73
C ARG A 7 9.64 -32.27 6.77
N LEU A 8 9.78 -32.53 5.47
CA LEU A 8 9.75 -31.48 4.45
C LEU A 8 8.32 -31.20 3.94
N SER A 9 7.36 -32.10 4.18
CA SER A 9 5.95 -31.92 3.80
C SER A 9 5.12 -31.11 4.80
N GLN A 10 5.70 -30.70 5.94
CA GLN A 10 4.99 -29.91 6.97
C GLN A 10 5.34 -28.41 6.95
N PHE A 11 6.33 -27.99 6.15
CA PHE A 11 6.62 -26.58 5.90
C PHE A 11 5.99 -26.04 4.60
N GLU A 12 5.33 -26.91 3.80
CA GLU A 12 4.55 -26.51 2.61
C GLU A 12 3.07 -26.23 2.90
N THR A 13 2.63 -26.38 4.15
CA THR A 13 1.23 -26.22 4.54
C THR A 13 1.09 -25.22 5.69
N GLU A 14 1.49 -23.96 5.50
CA GLU A 14 0.85 -22.82 6.17
C GLU A 14 1.29 -21.42 5.68
N GLU A 15 1.87 -21.29 4.48
CA GLU A 15 1.77 -20.02 3.78
C GLU A 15 0.34 -19.94 3.24
N LYS A 16 -0.58 -19.44 4.08
CA LYS A 16 -1.96 -19.17 3.71
C LYS A 16 -1.93 -18.45 2.37
N ALA A 17 -2.40 -19.14 1.33
CA ALA A 17 -2.85 -18.50 0.12
C ALA A 17 -3.70 -17.32 0.59
N VAL A 18 -3.24 -16.10 0.27
CA VAL A 18 -4.10 -14.92 0.42
C VAL A 18 -5.38 -15.32 -0.27
N PRO A 19 -6.50 -15.48 0.46
CA PRO A 19 -7.73 -15.87 -0.19
C PRO A 19 -7.97 -14.80 -1.24
N ALA A 20 -8.13 -15.22 -2.51
CA ALA A 20 -8.61 -14.36 -3.57
C ALA A 20 -9.94 -13.80 -3.10
N SER A 21 -9.87 -12.66 -2.42
CA SER A 21 -10.96 -12.11 -1.65
C SER A 21 -11.99 -11.61 -2.64
N GLY A 22 -13.11 -12.34 -2.72
CA GLY A 22 -14.41 -11.83 -3.13
C GLY A 22 -14.46 -11.02 -4.43
N GLN A 23 -13.96 -11.53 -5.56
CA GLN A 23 -14.20 -10.88 -6.86
C GLN A 23 -15.34 -11.55 -7.65
N LYS A 24 -16.58 -11.22 -7.29
CA LYS A 24 -17.77 -11.14 -8.18
C LYS A 24 -18.37 -9.74 -7.92
N PRO A 25 -18.79 -8.89 -8.91
CA PRO A 25 -19.01 -9.05 -10.35
C PRO A 25 -18.23 -8.00 -11.21
N ARG A 26 -16.96 -7.71 -10.90
CA ARG A 26 -16.19 -6.62 -11.56
C ARG A 26 -15.92 -6.82 -13.06
N GLY A 27 -16.03 -8.05 -13.55
CA GLY A 27 -15.79 -8.37 -14.95
C GLY A 27 -16.82 -7.79 -15.93
N ALA A 28 -18.05 -7.53 -15.50
CA ALA A 28 -19.12 -7.07 -16.41
C ALA A 28 -18.95 -5.60 -16.81
N ILE A 29 -18.75 -4.70 -15.83
CA ILE A 29 -18.52 -3.27 -16.09
C ILE A 29 -17.27 -3.08 -16.95
N LYS A 30 -16.17 -3.76 -16.59
CA LYS A 30 -14.94 -3.75 -17.38
C LYS A 30 -15.19 -4.26 -18.80
N ARG A 31 -15.95 -5.34 -18.96
CA ARG A 31 -16.24 -5.90 -20.28
C ARG A 31 -17.07 -4.94 -21.15
N ILE A 32 -18.08 -4.30 -20.57
CA ILE A 32 -18.90 -3.29 -21.27
C ILE A 32 -18.01 -2.11 -21.69
N PHE A 33 -17.17 -1.61 -20.79
CA PHE A 33 -16.22 -0.55 -21.09
C PHE A 33 -15.26 -0.94 -22.22
N ASP A 34 -14.61 -2.10 -22.13
CA ASP A 34 -13.70 -2.62 -23.15
C ASP A 34 -14.39 -2.72 -24.52
N PHE A 35 -15.60 -3.27 -24.55
CA PHE A 35 -16.38 -3.43 -25.78
C PHE A 35 -16.73 -2.07 -26.40
N THR A 36 -17.29 -1.16 -25.61
CA THR A 36 -17.70 0.17 -26.07
C THR A 36 -16.50 0.97 -26.58
N MET A 37 -15.40 0.99 -25.83
CA MET A 37 -14.19 1.73 -26.23
C MET A 37 -13.50 1.11 -27.44
N ALA A 38 -13.48 -0.22 -27.57
CA ALA A 38 -12.95 -0.89 -28.75
C ALA A 38 -13.80 -0.63 -29.99
N LEU A 39 -15.14 -0.64 -29.85
CA LEU A 39 -16.06 -0.33 -30.94
C LEU A 39 -15.88 1.11 -31.44
N ILE A 40 -15.87 2.08 -30.52
CA ILE A 40 -15.63 3.49 -30.83
C ILE A 40 -14.26 3.66 -31.50
N GLY A 41 -13.22 3.05 -30.93
CA GLY A 41 -11.86 3.10 -31.47
C GLY A 41 -11.77 2.54 -32.88
N LEU A 42 -12.37 1.38 -33.16
CA LEU A 42 -12.38 0.77 -34.48
C LEU A 42 -13.13 1.63 -35.51
N LEU A 43 -14.30 2.18 -35.16
CA LEU A 43 -15.07 3.05 -36.05
C LEU A 43 -14.29 4.32 -36.41
N PHE A 44 -13.64 4.94 -35.43
CA PHE A 44 -12.87 6.17 -35.64
C PHE A 44 -11.55 5.92 -36.40
N LEU A 45 -10.89 4.79 -36.16
CA LEU A 45 -9.61 4.44 -36.78
C LEU A 45 -9.74 3.74 -38.14
N LEU A 46 -10.95 3.32 -38.54
CA LEU A 46 -11.18 2.64 -39.81
C LEU A 46 -10.59 3.35 -41.06
N PRO A 47 -10.83 4.67 -41.28
CA PRO A 47 -10.22 5.37 -42.43
C PRO A 47 -8.69 5.38 -42.35
N PHE A 48 -8.15 5.52 -41.14
CA PHE A 48 -6.71 5.52 -40.91
C PHE A 48 -6.08 4.14 -41.16
N PHE A 49 -6.78 3.05 -40.81
CA PHE A 49 -6.36 1.68 -41.13
C PHE A 49 -6.28 1.46 -42.64
N GLY A 50 -7.19 2.04 -43.43
CA GLY A 50 -7.13 2.00 -44.89
C GLY A 50 -5.86 2.64 -45.46
N ILE A 51 -5.47 3.80 -44.92
CA ILE A 51 -4.22 4.48 -45.32
C ILE A 51 -3.00 3.64 -44.98
N ILE A 52 -2.91 3.12 -43.75
CA ILE A 52 -1.82 2.23 -43.32
C ILE A 52 -1.76 0.97 -44.21
N ALA A 53 -2.91 0.38 -44.53
CA ALA A 53 -2.99 -0.81 -45.38
C ALA A 53 -2.40 -0.57 -46.78
N ILE A 54 -2.65 0.60 -47.38
CA ILE A 54 -2.07 0.99 -48.67
C ILE A 54 -0.54 1.09 -48.56
N PHE A 55 -0.02 1.74 -47.52
CA PHE A 55 1.44 1.84 -47.32
C PHE A 55 2.09 0.47 -47.09
N ILE A 56 1.48 -0.42 -46.30
CA ILE A 56 1.99 -1.79 -46.09
C ILE A 56 2.05 -2.58 -47.41
N LYS A 57 1.03 -2.43 -48.27
CA LYS A 57 0.97 -3.09 -49.59
C LYS A 57 1.97 -2.53 -50.59
N ARG A 58 2.33 -1.25 -50.46
CA ARG A 58 3.36 -0.60 -51.29
C ARG A 58 4.78 -0.91 -50.82
N ASP A 59 4.98 -1.11 -49.52
CA ASP A 59 6.29 -1.38 -48.93
C ASP A 59 6.78 -2.81 -49.22
N SER A 60 5.91 -3.81 -49.09
CA SER A 60 6.25 -5.21 -49.44
C SER A 60 5.05 -6.04 -49.91
N LYS A 61 5.29 -7.06 -50.74
CA LYS A 61 4.25 -8.00 -51.19
C LYS A 61 3.72 -8.86 -50.03
N GLY A 62 2.43 -9.18 -50.02
CA GLY A 62 1.78 -10.07 -49.03
C GLY A 62 0.58 -9.43 -48.31
N PRO A 63 0.07 -10.02 -47.22
CA PRO A 63 -1.13 -9.57 -46.51
C PRO A 63 -0.89 -8.30 -45.69
N VAL A 64 -1.95 -7.53 -45.42
CA VAL A 64 -1.88 -6.32 -44.57
C VAL A 64 -1.74 -6.68 -43.09
N PHE A 65 -2.48 -7.71 -42.68
CA PHE A 65 -2.58 -8.13 -41.30
C PHE A 65 -1.77 -9.39 -41.04
N TYR A 66 -1.22 -9.48 -39.84
CA TYR A 66 -0.52 -10.64 -39.31
C TYR A 66 -1.28 -11.19 -38.09
N TRP A 67 -1.34 -12.51 -38.00
CA TRP A 67 -2.03 -13.24 -36.92
C TRP A 67 -1.01 -14.04 -36.12
N GLY A 68 -0.66 -13.55 -34.93
CA GLY A 68 0.29 -14.24 -34.04
C GLY A 68 -0.43 -15.11 -33.01
N SER A 69 -0.08 -16.39 -32.90
CA SER A 69 -0.59 -17.25 -31.83
C SER A 69 -0.09 -16.79 -30.46
N ARG A 70 -1.02 -16.63 -29.51
CA ARG A 70 -0.73 -16.16 -28.15
C ARG A 70 -1.56 -16.91 -27.12
N ILE A 71 -1.06 -16.92 -25.89
CA ILE A 71 -1.78 -17.48 -24.74
C ILE A 71 -2.70 -16.42 -24.13
N GLY A 72 -3.97 -16.78 -23.95
CA GLY A 72 -5.00 -15.93 -23.37
C GLY A 72 -5.53 -16.48 -22.05
N ARG A 73 -6.70 -15.98 -21.66
CA ARG A 73 -7.33 -16.34 -20.38
C ARG A 73 -7.53 -17.85 -20.25
N PHE A 74 -7.20 -18.38 -19.08
CA PHE A 74 -7.24 -19.80 -18.75
C PHE A 74 -6.37 -20.69 -19.66
N GLY A 75 -5.31 -20.11 -20.24
CA GLY A 75 -4.41 -20.85 -21.13
C GLY A 75 -5.01 -21.15 -22.51
N ARG A 76 -6.11 -20.49 -22.89
CA ARG A 76 -6.69 -20.65 -24.24
C ARG A 76 -5.83 -19.92 -25.25
N GLN A 77 -5.40 -20.61 -26.31
CA GLN A 77 -4.68 -19.96 -27.41
C GLN A 77 -5.65 -19.15 -28.28
N PHE A 78 -5.20 -17.99 -28.73
CA PHE A 78 -5.94 -17.14 -29.66
C PHE A 78 -4.99 -16.46 -30.65
N HIS A 79 -5.55 -15.88 -31.71
CA HIS A 79 -4.78 -15.21 -32.75
C HIS A 79 -4.82 -13.70 -32.55
N MET A 80 -3.70 -13.14 -32.08
CA MET A 80 -3.54 -11.71 -31.87
C MET A 80 -3.32 -10.99 -33.21
N LEU A 81 -4.21 -10.07 -33.54
CA LEU A 81 -4.22 -9.32 -34.80
C LEU A 81 -3.28 -8.12 -34.73
N LYS A 82 -2.38 -7.98 -35.72
CA LYS A 82 -1.47 -6.83 -35.86
C LYS A 82 -1.39 -6.39 -37.31
N PHE A 83 -0.94 -5.16 -37.55
CA PHE A 83 -0.42 -4.81 -38.87
C PHE A 83 0.90 -5.55 -39.10
N ARG A 84 1.08 -6.03 -40.34
CA ARG A 84 2.32 -6.69 -40.73
C ARG A 84 3.46 -5.66 -40.77
N THR A 85 4.54 -5.97 -40.06
CA THR A 85 5.75 -5.13 -40.02
C THR A 85 6.99 -5.85 -40.55
N MET A 86 6.90 -7.16 -40.82
CA MET A 86 7.99 -7.99 -41.32
C MET A 86 7.73 -8.46 -42.76
N PHE A 87 8.80 -8.82 -43.49
CA PHE A 87 8.70 -9.39 -44.83
C PHE A 87 7.96 -10.73 -44.80
N GLU A 88 7.15 -11.00 -45.82
CA GLU A 88 6.38 -12.24 -45.96
C GLU A 88 7.27 -13.36 -46.53
N GLU A 89 8.22 -13.84 -45.73
CA GLU A 89 9.25 -14.80 -46.11
C GLU A 89 9.43 -15.87 -45.02
N ASP A 90 9.88 -17.07 -45.39
CA ASP A 90 10.08 -18.19 -44.45
C ASP A 90 11.00 -17.85 -43.27
N ARG A 91 12.02 -17.02 -43.48
CA ARG A 91 12.91 -16.54 -42.41
C ARG A 91 12.18 -15.75 -41.33
N SER A 92 11.13 -15.02 -41.70
CA SER A 92 10.31 -14.25 -40.76
C SER A 92 9.58 -15.15 -39.78
N TYR A 93 9.08 -16.29 -40.27
CA TYR A 93 8.34 -17.26 -39.47
C TYR A 93 9.22 -18.19 -38.63
N ARG A 94 10.44 -18.48 -39.10
CA ARG A 94 11.40 -19.38 -38.43
C ARG A 94 12.41 -18.69 -37.53
N GLY A 95 12.55 -17.37 -37.62
CA GLY A 95 13.49 -16.60 -36.79
C GLY A 95 13.06 -16.46 -35.32
N PRO A 96 13.85 -15.73 -34.50
CA PRO A 96 13.60 -15.56 -33.08
C PRO A 96 12.19 -15.01 -32.77
N ARG A 97 11.57 -15.53 -31.71
CA ARG A 97 10.22 -15.13 -31.25
C ARG A 97 10.20 -13.74 -30.58
N VAL A 98 11.35 -13.30 -30.09
CA VAL A 98 11.58 -11.97 -29.53
C VAL A 98 12.34 -11.14 -30.56
N THR A 99 11.85 -9.93 -30.83
CA THR A 99 12.44 -9.01 -31.82
C THR A 99 13.50 -8.13 -31.15
N SER A 100 14.64 -7.95 -31.81
CA SER A 100 15.70 -7.00 -31.44
C SER A 100 15.62 -5.72 -32.26
N GLU A 101 16.31 -4.66 -31.84
CA GLU A 101 16.34 -3.35 -32.52
C GLU A 101 16.76 -3.41 -34.00
N ASP A 102 17.77 -4.23 -34.32
CA ASP A 102 18.34 -4.35 -35.68
C ASP A 102 17.90 -5.62 -36.41
N ASP A 103 16.65 -6.04 -36.23
CA ASP A 103 16.10 -7.24 -36.87
C ASP A 103 15.87 -7.01 -38.38
N ASP A 104 16.66 -7.72 -39.21
CA ASP A 104 16.67 -7.62 -40.68
C ASP A 104 15.38 -8.11 -41.35
N ARG A 105 14.49 -8.76 -40.59
CA ARG A 105 13.18 -9.24 -41.05
C ARG A 105 12.15 -8.11 -41.10
N ILE A 106 12.42 -6.96 -40.47
CA ILE A 106 11.50 -5.82 -40.40
C ILE A 106 11.60 -4.98 -41.68
N THR A 107 10.43 -4.63 -42.23
CA THR A 107 10.32 -3.74 -43.40
C THR A 107 10.55 -2.27 -43.03
N PRO A 108 10.99 -1.39 -43.95
CA PRO A 108 11.23 0.02 -43.64
C PRO A 108 10.00 0.74 -43.06
N PHE A 109 8.81 0.56 -43.67
CA PHE A 109 7.58 1.12 -43.12
C PHE A 109 7.15 0.38 -41.85
N GLY A 110 7.43 -0.92 -41.77
CA GLY A 110 7.22 -1.73 -40.58
C GLY A 110 7.99 -1.22 -39.36
N LYS A 111 9.23 -0.73 -39.53
CA LYS A 111 10.03 -0.12 -38.45
C LYS A 111 9.29 1.09 -37.87
N TRP A 112 8.84 2.00 -38.73
CA TRP A 112 8.05 3.17 -38.31
C TRP A 112 6.74 2.79 -37.58
N LEU A 113 6.03 1.76 -38.05
CA LEU A 113 4.82 1.26 -37.39
C LEU A 113 5.10 0.68 -36.00
N ARG A 114 6.27 0.08 -35.76
CA ARG A 114 6.68 -0.45 -34.45
C ARG A 114 7.14 0.66 -33.51
N ASP A 115 7.90 1.64 -34.02
CA ASP A 115 8.39 2.78 -33.25
C ASP A 115 7.25 3.62 -32.68
N THR A 116 6.17 3.75 -33.47
CA THR A 116 4.94 4.44 -33.09
C THR A 116 3.92 3.55 -32.39
N LYS A 117 4.17 2.23 -32.30
CA LYS A 117 3.25 1.20 -31.80
C LYS A 117 1.89 1.14 -32.53
N LEU A 118 1.77 1.78 -33.69
CA LEU A 118 0.55 1.77 -34.50
C LEU A 118 0.25 0.38 -35.05
N ASN A 119 1.27 -0.49 -35.16
CA ASN A 119 1.08 -1.88 -35.56
C ASN A 119 0.16 -2.68 -34.62
N GLU A 120 -0.05 -2.22 -33.39
CA GLU A 120 -0.84 -2.91 -32.37
C GLU A 120 -2.32 -2.49 -32.35
N LEU A 121 -2.70 -1.40 -33.02
CA LEU A 121 -4.09 -0.91 -33.05
C LEU A 121 -5.13 -1.93 -33.54
N PRO A 122 -4.82 -2.83 -34.52
CA PRO A 122 -5.77 -3.87 -34.93
C PRO A 122 -6.19 -4.83 -33.80
N GLN A 123 -5.43 -4.91 -32.70
CA GLN A 123 -5.81 -5.70 -31.51
C GLN A 123 -7.12 -5.24 -30.87
N LEU A 124 -7.60 -4.01 -31.16
CA LEU A 124 -8.94 -3.57 -30.75
C LEU A 124 -10.03 -4.52 -31.25
N TRP A 125 -9.81 -5.23 -32.38
CA TRP A 125 -10.69 -6.31 -32.82
C TRP A 125 -10.74 -7.46 -31.82
N ASN A 126 -9.58 -7.94 -31.32
CA ASN A 126 -9.50 -9.00 -30.31
C ASN A 126 -10.17 -8.57 -28.99
N VAL A 127 -10.11 -7.28 -28.65
CA VAL A 127 -10.86 -6.71 -27.53
C VAL A 127 -12.35 -6.75 -27.82
N LEU A 128 -12.81 -6.33 -29.01
CA LEU A 128 -14.22 -6.34 -29.38
C LEU A 128 -14.84 -7.74 -29.28
N ILE A 129 -14.17 -8.78 -29.81
CA ILE A 129 -14.64 -10.18 -29.75
C ILE A 129 -14.46 -10.85 -28.37
N GLY A 130 -13.68 -10.24 -27.48
CA GLY A 130 -13.58 -10.63 -26.07
C GLY A 130 -12.49 -11.64 -25.73
N GLU A 131 -11.53 -11.83 -26.64
CA GLU A 131 -10.28 -12.55 -26.38
C GLU A 131 -9.32 -11.73 -25.52
N MET A 132 -9.30 -10.41 -25.76
CA MET A 132 -8.48 -9.43 -25.03
C MET A 132 -9.33 -8.41 -24.27
N SER A 133 -8.66 -7.60 -23.45
CA SER A 133 -9.14 -6.40 -22.78
C SER A 133 -8.28 -5.21 -23.21
N LEU A 134 -8.72 -3.97 -22.97
CA LEU A 134 -7.85 -2.82 -23.21
C LEU A 134 -6.63 -2.85 -22.27
N VAL A 135 -6.87 -3.20 -21.01
CA VAL A 135 -5.84 -3.27 -19.96
C VAL A 135 -5.82 -4.66 -19.33
N GLY A 136 -4.65 -5.27 -19.28
CA GLY A 136 -4.44 -6.62 -18.77
C GLY A 136 -3.01 -7.09 -19.01
N PRO A 137 -2.57 -8.21 -18.39
CA PRO A 137 -1.25 -8.78 -18.66
C PRO A 137 -1.04 -8.99 -20.15
N ARG A 138 0.16 -8.70 -20.66
CA ARG A 138 0.40 -8.79 -22.11
C ARG A 138 0.35 -10.26 -22.54
N PRO A 139 -0.37 -10.60 -23.63
CA PRO A 139 -0.46 -11.98 -24.08
C PRO A 139 0.90 -12.45 -24.61
N GLU A 140 1.36 -13.58 -24.07
CA GLU A 140 2.69 -14.09 -24.36
C GLU A 140 2.71 -15.23 -25.36
N ASP A 141 3.89 -15.47 -25.94
CA ASP A 141 4.07 -16.59 -26.87
C ASP A 141 3.82 -17.93 -26.14
N PRO A 142 3.03 -18.86 -26.70
CA PRO A 142 2.71 -20.12 -26.04
C PRO A 142 3.94 -20.94 -25.65
N MET A 143 5.06 -20.80 -26.38
CA MET A 143 6.31 -21.50 -26.04
C MET A 143 7.03 -20.85 -24.87
N ILE A 144 6.98 -19.53 -24.74
CA ILE A 144 7.54 -18.79 -23.59
C ILE A 144 6.68 -19.05 -22.36
N SER A 145 5.35 -19.01 -22.47
CA SER A 145 4.46 -19.23 -21.32
C SER A 145 4.59 -20.62 -20.69
N LYS A 146 5.11 -21.61 -21.45
CA LYS A 146 5.39 -22.97 -20.93
C LYS A 146 6.57 -23.01 -19.96
N THR A 147 7.47 -22.03 -20.00
CA THR A 147 8.63 -21.96 -19.09
C THR A 147 8.26 -21.35 -17.73
N TRP A 148 7.07 -20.78 -17.61
CA TRP A 148 6.62 -20.08 -16.41
C TRP A 148 6.30 -21.03 -15.26
N PRO A 149 6.57 -20.65 -14.00
CA PRO A 149 6.11 -21.40 -12.83
C PRO A 149 4.59 -21.49 -12.80
N THR A 150 4.05 -22.70 -12.60
CA THR A 150 2.61 -23.01 -12.74
C THR A 150 1.70 -22.11 -11.89
N LYS A 151 2.13 -21.78 -10.66
CA LYS A 151 1.36 -20.90 -9.76
C LYS A 151 1.25 -19.48 -10.31
N ILE A 152 2.35 -18.93 -10.84
CA ILE A 152 2.40 -17.57 -11.40
C ILE A 152 1.60 -17.52 -12.70
N ALA A 153 1.78 -18.51 -13.57
CA ALA A 153 1.04 -18.62 -14.82
C ALA A 153 -0.48 -18.70 -14.57
N ALA A 154 -0.92 -19.51 -13.59
CA ALA A 154 -2.34 -19.61 -13.26
C ALA A 154 -2.95 -18.28 -12.77
N GLU A 155 -2.17 -17.49 -12.01
CA GLU A 155 -2.58 -16.17 -11.55
C GLU A 155 -2.69 -15.16 -12.71
N ILE A 156 -1.64 -15.04 -13.52
CA ILE A 156 -1.59 -14.10 -14.66
C ILE A 156 -2.68 -14.45 -15.70
N LEU A 157 -2.84 -15.74 -16.03
CA LEU A 157 -3.80 -16.20 -17.02
C LEU A 157 -5.24 -16.27 -16.48
N SER A 158 -5.49 -15.91 -15.22
CA SER A 158 -6.85 -15.88 -14.65
C SER A 158 -7.73 -14.75 -15.24
N VAL A 159 -7.09 -13.70 -15.76
CA VAL A 159 -7.73 -12.53 -16.38
C VAL A 159 -7.53 -12.52 -17.90
N ARG A 160 -8.31 -11.69 -18.61
CA ARG A 160 -8.06 -11.49 -20.05
C ARG A 160 -6.75 -10.73 -20.25
N PRO A 161 -5.95 -11.11 -21.25
CA PRO A 161 -4.78 -10.33 -21.61
C PRO A 161 -5.16 -8.94 -22.13
N GLY A 162 -4.25 -7.99 -22.00
CA GLY A 162 -4.45 -6.58 -22.38
C GLY A 162 -3.70 -6.17 -23.64
N ILE A 163 -4.18 -5.13 -24.32
CA ILE A 163 -3.37 -4.38 -25.30
C ILE A 163 -2.22 -3.68 -24.56
N THR A 164 -2.53 -3.05 -23.42
CA THR A 164 -1.55 -2.40 -22.53
C THR A 164 -1.59 -2.96 -21.11
N SER A 165 -0.51 -2.77 -20.36
CA SER A 165 -0.33 -3.19 -18.97
C SER A 165 0.69 -2.28 -18.26
N PRO A 166 0.76 -2.28 -16.92
CA PRO A 166 1.84 -1.61 -16.21
C PRO A 166 3.24 -2.03 -16.69
N ALA A 167 3.42 -3.32 -16.98
CA ALA A 167 4.66 -3.85 -17.56
C ALA A 167 4.91 -3.30 -18.97
N SER A 168 3.89 -3.21 -19.81
CA SER A 168 4.00 -2.67 -21.18
C SER A 168 4.35 -1.18 -21.19
N VAL A 169 3.86 -0.44 -20.20
CA VAL A 169 4.19 0.98 -19.98
C VAL A 169 5.65 1.15 -19.58
N LEU A 170 6.13 0.35 -18.62
CA LEU A 170 7.50 0.43 -18.13
C LEU A 170 8.53 -0.02 -19.19
N TYR A 171 8.21 -1.09 -19.93
CA TYR A 171 9.09 -1.69 -20.95
C TYR A 171 8.66 -1.37 -22.38
N ARG A 172 8.17 -0.16 -22.64
CA ARG A 172 7.67 0.21 -23.98
C ARG A 172 8.74 0.14 -25.08
N ASP A 173 9.99 0.41 -24.70
CA ASP A 173 11.20 0.42 -25.54
C ASP A 173 12.00 -0.88 -25.38
N GLU A 174 11.33 -1.96 -24.97
CA GLU A 174 11.91 -3.31 -24.84
C GLU A 174 12.79 -3.73 -26.02
N GLU A 175 12.36 -3.43 -27.26
CA GLU A 175 13.11 -3.81 -28.47
C GLU A 175 14.51 -3.17 -28.50
N HIS A 176 14.66 -1.94 -27.98
CA HIS A 176 15.95 -1.23 -27.85
C HIS A 176 16.80 -1.76 -26.69
N MET A 177 16.20 -2.46 -25.72
CA MET A 177 16.93 -3.05 -24.59
C MET A 177 17.56 -4.41 -24.93
N LEU A 178 17.20 -4.98 -26.08
CA LEU A 178 17.55 -6.32 -26.52
C LEU A 178 18.46 -6.27 -27.76
N GLN A 179 19.72 -6.62 -27.58
CA GLN A 179 20.70 -6.71 -28.67
C GLN A 179 20.51 -8.01 -29.48
N ALA A 180 20.77 -7.92 -30.78
CA ALA A 180 20.73 -9.08 -31.67
C ALA A 180 21.73 -10.16 -31.22
N GLY A 181 21.31 -11.42 -31.23
CA GLY A 181 22.13 -12.57 -30.80
C GLY A 181 21.84 -13.09 -29.38
N GLU A 182 21.67 -12.20 -28.41
CA GLU A 182 21.41 -12.57 -26.99
C GLU A 182 19.98 -12.23 -26.51
N ALA A 183 19.16 -11.63 -27.39
CA ALA A 183 17.82 -11.14 -27.06
C ALA A 183 16.95 -12.14 -26.28
N MET A 184 16.94 -13.42 -26.68
CA MET A 184 16.11 -14.43 -26.02
C MET A 184 16.59 -14.76 -24.60
N GLN A 185 17.91 -14.88 -24.39
CA GLN A 185 18.47 -15.23 -23.08
C GLN A 185 18.28 -14.08 -22.09
N LYS A 186 18.60 -12.86 -22.52
CA LYS A 186 18.37 -11.64 -21.71
C LYS A 186 16.89 -11.45 -21.40
N TYR A 187 16.02 -11.71 -22.38
CA TYR A 187 14.57 -11.66 -22.18
C TYR A 187 14.11 -12.60 -21.06
N LEU A 188 14.51 -13.87 -21.12
CA LEU A 188 14.05 -14.88 -20.17
C LEU A 188 14.62 -14.69 -18.76
N HIS A 189 15.86 -14.19 -18.62
CA HIS A 189 16.53 -14.11 -17.32
C HIS A 189 16.35 -12.78 -16.61
N GLU A 190 16.28 -11.66 -17.35
CA GLU A 190 16.19 -10.33 -16.76
C GLU A 190 14.79 -9.75 -16.87
N LEU A 191 14.21 -9.78 -18.08
CA LEU A 191 13.00 -9.02 -18.38
C LEU A 191 11.70 -9.75 -18.03
N SER A 192 11.61 -11.05 -18.37
CA SER A 192 10.42 -11.87 -18.14
C SER A 192 10.05 -11.96 -16.66
N PRO A 193 10.98 -12.19 -15.70
CA PRO A 193 10.62 -12.27 -14.29
C PRO A 193 10.03 -10.96 -13.75
N ASP A 194 10.57 -9.81 -14.15
CA ASP A 194 10.10 -8.51 -13.68
C ASP A 194 8.75 -8.12 -14.32
N LYS A 195 8.55 -8.44 -15.60
CA LYS A 195 7.23 -8.34 -16.25
C LYS A 195 6.17 -9.20 -15.56
N MET A 196 6.49 -10.45 -15.27
CA MET A 196 5.59 -11.36 -14.56
C MET A 196 5.22 -10.83 -13.17
N ARG A 197 6.19 -10.25 -12.44
CA ARG A 197 5.96 -9.61 -11.15
C ARG A 197 4.97 -8.44 -11.26
N LEU A 198 5.14 -7.56 -12.24
CA LEU A 198 4.24 -6.43 -12.48
C LEU A 198 2.84 -6.90 -12.90
N ASP A 199 2.74 -7.94 -13.73
CA ASP A 199 1.47 -8.51 -14.15
C ASP A 199 0.74 -9.19 -12.97
N GLN A 200 1.46 -9.88 -12.06
CA GLN A 200 0.88 -10.39 -10.81
C GLN A 200 0.36 -9.27 -9.92
N LEU A 201 1.13 -8.18 -9.76
CA LEU A 201 0.69 -7.01 -9.00
C LEU A 201 -0.58 -6.41 -9.59
N TYR A 202 -0.66 -6.30 -10.92
CA TYR A 202 -1.86 -5.84 -11.60
C TYR A 202 -3.06 -6.75 -11.32
N VAL A 203 -2.91 -8.09 -11.39
CA VAL A 203 -3.99 -9.03 -11.10
C VAL A 203 -4.47 -8.92 -9.64
N ARG A 204 -3.54 -8.80 -8.68
CA ARG A 204 -3.86 -8.71 -7.25
C ARG A 204 -4.56 -7.42 -6.87
N TYR A 205 -4.10 -6.29 -7.40
CA TYR A 205 -4.61 -4.96 -7.09
C TYR A 205 -5.56 -4.41 -8.17
N HIS A 206 -6.11 -5.30 -9.00
CA HIS A 206 -6.95 -4.93 -10.13
C HIS A 206 -8.14 -4.05 -9.69
N SER A 207 -8.24 -2.88 -10.31
CA SER A 207 -9.37 -1.97 -10.14
C SER A 207 -9.65 -1.21 -11.44
N PHE A 208 -10.89 -0.75 -11.61
CA PHE A 208 -11.25 0.05 -12.78
C PHE A 208 -10.45 1.36 -12.88
N LEU A 209 -10.12 1.97 -11.74
CA LEU A 209 -9.32 3.20 -11.70
C LEU A 209 -7.86 2.94 -12.12
N LEU A 210 -7.31 1.78 -11.75
CA LEU A 210 -6.00 1.33 -12.22
C LEU A 210 -5.99 1.17 -13.75
N ASP A 211 -7.04 0.60 -14.34
CA ASP A 211 -7.14 0.49 -15.80
C ASP A 211 -7.08 1.88 -16.47
N LEU A 212 -7.81 2.85 -15.95
CA LEU A 212 -7.79 4.23 -16.46
C LEU A 212 -6.42 4.90 -16.32
N ASP A 213 -5.72 4.67 -15.20
CA ASP A 213 -4.35 5.16 -15.01
C ASP A 213 -3.38 4.56 -16.02
N VAL A 214 -3.46 3.25 -16.28
CA VAL A 214 -2.61 2.58 -17.27
C VAL A 214 -2.92 3.10 -18.68
N ILE A 215 -4.19 3.31 -19.03
CA ILE A 215 -4.59 3.91 -20.32
C ILE A 215 -4.01 5.32 -20.46
N LEU A 216 -4.13 6.14 -19.41
CA LEU A 216 -3.60 7.51 -19.42
C LEU A 216 -2.07 7.52 -19.55
N TRP A 217 -1.35 6.71 -18.77
CA TRP A 217 0.10 6.59 -18.90
C TRP A 217 0.48 6.13 -20.30
N THR A 218 -0.21 5.12 -20.85
CA THR A 218 -0.01 4.66 -22.22
C THR A 218 -0.16 5.82 -23.22
N ALA A 219 -1.26 6.58 -23.13
CA ALA A 219 -1.52 7.71 -24.02
C ALA A 219 -0.47 8.83 -23.91
N LEU A 220 -0.07 9.21 -22.68
CA LEU A 220 0.94 10.25 -22.44
C LEU A 220 2.31 9.85 -22.98
N LEU A 221 2.69 8.59 -22.83
CA LEU A 221 4.01 8.07 -23.17
C LEU A 221 4.17 7.73 -24.66
N LEU A 222 3.07 7.63 -25.41
CA LEU A 222 3.06 7.59 -26.87
C LEU A 222 3.34 8.96 -27.49
N VAL A 223 3.21 10.06 -26.74
CA VAL A 223 3.54 11.40 -27.23
C VAL A 223 5.07 11.54 -27.34
N PRO A 224 5.63 11.86 -28.52
CA PRO A 224 7.09 11.89 -28.74
C PRO A 224 7.86 12.76 -27.74
N LYS A 225 7.30 13.91 -27.35
CA LYS A 225 7.91 14.85 -26.40
C LYS A 225 8.07 14.30 -24.98
N ILE A 226 7.28 13.28 -24.61
CA ILE A 226 7.24 12.70 -23.25
C ILE A 226 7.83 11.28 -23.25
N LYS A 227 8.20 10.74 -24.42
CA LYS A 227 8.69 9.37 -24.57
C LYS A 227 9.88 9.06 -23.65
N ALA A 228 10.78 10.03 -23.42
CA ALA A 228 11.95 9.86 -22.55
C ALA A 228 11.65 9.72 -21.05
N TYR A 229 10.44 10.08 -20.59
CA TYR A 229 10.08 10.00 -19.18
C TYR A 229 9.61 8.59 -18.81
N SER A 230 10.28 7.93 -17.87
CA SER A 230 9.81 6.66 -17.30
C SER A 230 9.14 6.89 -15.93
N PRO A 231 7.84 6.62 -15.80
CA PRO A 231 7.16 6.81 -14.52
C PRO A 231 7.70 5.83 -13.46
N PRO A 232 7.87 6.26 -12.21
CA PRO A 232 8.22 5.35 -11.12
C PRO A 232 7.12 4.31 -10.92
N GLU A 233 7.51 3.09 -10.57
CA GLU A 233 6.61 1.92 -10.48
C GLU A 233 5.37 2.19 -9.61
N GLN A 234 5.54 2.90 -8.49
CA GLN A 234 4.44 3.24 -7.57
C GLN A 234 3.32 4.04 -8.25
N LEU A 235 3.67 4.91 -9.21
CA LEU A 235 2.71 5.73 -9.95
C LEU A 235 1.97 4.94 -11.04
N LEU A 236 2.43 3.75 -11.40
CA LEU A 236 1.71 2.86 -12.31
C LEU A 236 0.49 2.23 -11.63
N PHE A 237 0.59 1.97 -10.32
CA PHE A 237 -0.48 1.35 -9.54
C PHE A 237 -1.38 2.35 -8.81
N VAL A 238 -0.87 3.57 -8.54
CA VAL A 238 -1.64 4.69 -7.97
C VAL A 238 -1.36 5.94 -8.79
N GLY A 239 -1.97 6.00 -9.97
CA GLY A 239 -1.72 7.05 -10.94
C GLY A 239 -2.48 8.34 -10.65
N PRO A 240 -2.37 9.33 -11.55
CA PRO A 240 -3.01 10.63 -11.40
C PRO A 240 -4.55 10.56 -11.42
N VAL A 241 -5.17 9.64 -12.17
CA VAL A 241 -6.63 9.46 -12.21
C VAL A 241 -7.13 8.92 -10.88
N THR A 242 -6.51 7.85 -10.36
CA THR A 242 -6.86 7.30 -9.05
C THR A 242 -6.72 8.37 -7.96
N ARG A 243 -5.63 9.13 -7.96
CA ARG A 243 -5.42 10.23 -6.99
C ARG A 243 -6.45 11.35 -7.13
N LEU A 244 -6.77 11.77 -8.35
CA LEU A 244 -7.78 12.80 -8.61
C LEU A 244 -9.16 12.37 -8.08
N ILE A 245 -9.56 11.14 -8.39
CA ILE A 245 -10.88 10.62 -8.00
C ILE A 245 -10.99 10.47 -6.49
N GLN A 246 -9.99 9.83 -5.87
CA GLN A 246 -10.00 9.60 -4.43
C GLN A 246 -9.89 10.91 -3.63
N ARG A 247 -9.15 11.90 -4.13
CA ARG A 247 -8.88 13.15 -3.41
C ARG A 247 -9.93 14.23 -3.65
N TYR A 248 -10.61 14.25 -4.79
CA TYR A 248 -11.54 15.33 -5.13
C TYR A 248 -12.93 14.81 -5.45
N VAL A 249 -13.07 13.88 -6.40
CA VAL A 249 -14.39 13.44 -6.89
C VAL A 249 -15.24 12.83 -5.78
N ASN A 250 -14.65 11.98 -4.94
CA ASN A 250 -15.38 11.38 -3.82
C ASN A 250 -15.95 12.43 -2.86
N TRP A 251 -15.21 13.51 -2.59
CA TRP A 251 -15.67 14.58 -1.72
C TRP A 251 -16.72 15.46 -2.39
N ILE A 252 -16.57 15.75 -3.69
CA ILE A 252 -17.59 16.46 -4.48
C ILE A 252 -18.93 15.73 -4.41
N LEU A 253 -18.93 14.40 -4.57
CA LEU A 253 -20.17 13.60 -4.49
C LEU A 253 -20.80 13.65 -3.10
N TRP A 254 -20.00 13.57 -2.03
CA TRP A 254 -20.50 13.67 -0.67
C TRP A 254 -21.02 15.08 -0.33
N ASP A 255 -20.30 16.12 -0.74
CA ASP A 255 -20.71 17.50 -0.52
C ASP A 255 -21.99 17.82 -1.32
N PHE A 256 -22.13 17.27 -2.54
CA PHE A 256 -23.39 17.31 -3.31
C PHE A 256 -24.54 16.60 -2.61
N ALA A 257 -24.32 15.37 -2.11
CA ALA A 257 -25.36 14.63 -1.40
C ALA A 257 -25.82 15.37 -0.13
N VAL A 258 -24.88 15.95 0.61
CA VAL A 258 -25.18 16.77 1.80
C VAL A 258 -25.92 18.05 1.42
N ALA A 259 -25.48 18.76 0.37
CA ALA A 259 -26.14 19.97 -0.09
C ALA A 259 -27.57 19.67 -0.58
N ALA A 260 -27.76 18.62 -1.37
CA ALA A 260 -29.07 18.18 -1.84
C ALA A 260 -29.99 17.86 -0.65
N LEU A 261 -29.53 17.02 0.29
CA LEU A 261 -30.30 16.69 1.48
C LEU A 261 -30.66 17.95 2.29
N SER A 262 -29.72 18.88 2.44
CA SER A 262 -29.95 20.14 3.15
C SER A 262 -31.02 21.00 2.48
N ILE A 263 -30.98 21.10 1.14
CA ILE A 263 -31.98 21.82 0.34
C ILE A 263 -33.35 21.16 0.45
N PHE A 264 -33.44 19.83 0.37
CA PHE A 264 -34.70 19.12 0.52
C PHE A 264 -35.32 19.34 1.91
N ILE A 265 -34.53 19.22 2.97
CA ILE A 265 -35.00 19.44 4.35
C ILE A 265 -35.43 20.90 4.55
N VAL A 266 -34.56 21.87 4.24
CA VAL A 266 -34.86 23.29 4.52
C VAL A 266 -36.03 23.78 3.66
N SER A 267 -36.08 23.41 2.37
CA SER A 267 -37.23 23.77 1.52
C SER A 267 -38.53 23.14 1.98
N GLY A 268 -38.51 21.87 2.42
CA GLY A 268 -39.69 21.20 2.98
C GLY A 268 -40.17 21.87 4.27
N VAL A 269 -39.25 22.16 5.19
CA VAL A 269 -39.59 22.88 6.43
C VAL A 269 -40.16 24.27 6.13
N MET A 270 -39.53 25.02 5.23
CA MET A 270 -40.01 26.36 4.88
C MET A 270 -41.36 26.32 4.14
N SER A 271 -41.63 25.27 3.35
CA SER A 271 -42.91 25.13 2.65
C SER A 271 -44.13 24.98 3.57
N TRP A 272 -43.92 24.60 4.85
CA TRP A 272 -45.00 24.62 5.85
C TRP A 272 -45.41 26.03 6.28
N PHE A 273 -44.49 26.99 6.21
CA PHE A 273 -44.72 28.36 6.67
C PHE A 273 -45.01 29.32 5.51
N VAL A 274 -44.44 29.05 4.33
CA VAL A 274 -44.51 29.93 3.17
C VAL A 274 -44.71 29.07 1.91
N PRO A 275 -45.64 29.42 0.99
CA PRO A 275 -45.78 28.70 -0.27
C PRO A 275 -44.50 28.82 -1.10
N LEU A 276 -43.75 27.72 -1.20
CA LEU A 276 -42.49 27.62 -1.94
C LEU A 276 -42.61 26.55 -3.03
N GLU A 277 -42.97 26.97 -4.23
CA GLU A 277 -42.99 26.09 -5.39
C GLU A 277 -41.61 26.03 -6.05
N MET A 278 -40.74 25.18 -5.52
CA MET A 278 -39.46 24.85 -6.17
C MET A 278 -39.55 23.49 -6.86
N GLY A 279 -39.44 23.52 -8.19
CA GLY A 279 -39.27 22.30 -8.99
C GLY A 279 -38.03 21.51 -8.58
N TRP A 280 -38.09 20.19 -8.72
CA TRP A 280 -37.00 19.29 -8.30
C TRP A 280 -35.68 19.58 -9.03
N LEU A 281 -35.74 20.00 -10.30
CA LEU A 281 -34.57 20.38 -11.10
C LEU A 281 -33.81 21.55 -10.47
N ILE A 282 -34.51 22.60 -10.05
CA ILE A 282 -33.90 23.78 -9.41
C ILE A 282 -33.20 23.38 -8.10
N LYS A 283 -33.79 22.46 -7.32
CA LYS A 283 -33.15 21.96 -6.08
C LYS A 283 -31.84 21.23 -6.39
N VAL A 284 -31.81 20.43 -7.45
CA VAL A 284 -30.61 19.70 -7.89
C VAL A 284 -29.53 20.65 -8.42
N GLU A 285 -29.90 21.63 -9.26
CA GLU A 285 -28.98 22.65 -9.76
C GLU A 285 -28.39 23.48 -8.62
N MET A 286 -29.21 23.89 -7.66
CA MET A 286 -28.76 24.63 -6.48
C MET A 286 -27.82 23.78 -5.61
N ALA A 287 -28.10 22.49 -5.44
CA ALA A 287 -27.22 21.57 -4.72
C ALA A 287 -25.86 21.42 -5.42
N ALA A 288 -25.86 21.30 -6.75
CA ALA A 288 -24.64 21.22 -7.55
C ALA A 288 -23.82 22.51 -7.45
N ALA A 289 -24.47 23.68 -7.51
CA ALA A 289 -23.81 24.98 -7.35
C ALA A 289 -23.18 25.15 -5.96
N CYS A 290 -23.91 24.82 -4.89
CA CYS A 290 -23.38 24.85 -3.53
C CYS A 290 -22.18 23.89 -3.36
N ALA A 291 -22.30 22.65 -3.83
CA ALA A 291 -21.23 21.67 -3.75
C ALA A 291 -19.97 22.10 -4.53
N ALA A 292 -20.15 22.68 -5.72
CA ALA A 292 -19.06 23.23 -6.52
C ALA A 292 -18.35 24.38 -5.79
N LEU A 293 -19.09 25.30 -5.17
CA LEU A 293 -18.51 26.38 -4.36
C LEU A 293 -17.71 25.83 -3.18
N TYR A 294 -18.30 24.92 -2.38
CA TYR A 294 -17.61 24.31 -1.23
C TYR A 294 -16.30 23.62 -1.62
N ASN A 295 -16.30 22.94 -2.77
CA ASN A 295 -15.11 22.26 -3.27
C ASN A 295 -14.08 23.24 -3.84
N LEU A 296 -14.51 24.31 -4.49
CA LEU A 296 -13.64 25.35 -5.02
C LEU A 296 -12.91 26.08 -3.89
N THR A 297 -13.63 26.56 -2.87
CA THR A 297 -13.01 27.21 -1.71
C THR A 297 -12.15 26.22 -0.91
N GLY A 298 -12.60 24.96 -0.82
CA GLY A 298 -11.87 23.89 -0.16
C GLY A 298 -10.56 23.55 -0.87
N PHE A 299 -10.52 23.67 -2.20
CA PHE A 299 -9.29 23.53 -2.98
C PHE A 299 -8.29 24.63 -2.63
N PHE A 300 -8.70 25.90 -2.63
CA PHE A 300 -7.83 27.04 -2.30
C PHE A 300 -7.30 26.99 -0.86
N LEU A 301 -8.12 26.53 0.08
CA LEU A 301 -7.73 26.38 1.49
C LEU A 301 -7.09 25.02 1.82
N ASN A 302 -6.78 24.20 0.81
CA ASN A 302 -6.17 22.87 0.94
C ASN A 302 -6.95 21.90 1.83
N VAL A 303 -8.25 22.11 1.99
CA VAL A 303 -9.16 21.25 2.77
C VAL A 303 -9.23 19.83 2.20
N ASN A 304 -9.11 19.71 0.87
CA ASN A 304 -9.11 18.42 0.16
C ASN A 304 -7.77 17.64 0.29
N ARG A 305 -6.77 18.21 0.98
CA ARG A 305 -5.50 17.54 1.27
C ARG A 305 -5.49 16.86 2.64
N ILE A 306 -6.50 17.11 3.46
CA ILE A 306 -6.57 16.64 4.85
C ILE A 306 -7.04 15.18 4.87
N ASN A 307 -6.31 14.34 5.61
CA ASN A 307 -6.80 13.01 5.95
C ASN A 307 -7.75 13.11 7.15
N TRP A 308 -9.05 13.16 6.89
CA TRP A 308 -10.08 13.39 7.90
C TRP A 308 -10.17 12.29 8.98
N GLU A 309 -9.71 11.07 8.70
CA GLU A 309 -9.66 10.00 9.72
C GLU A 309 -8.65 10.32 10.83
N LYS A 310 -7.61 11.09 10.50
CA LYS A 310 -6.52 11.48 11.41
C LYS A 310 -6.47 12.98 11.67
N ALA A 311 -7.43 13.73 11.13
CA ALA A 311 -7.43 15.18 11.22
C ALA A 311 -7.55 15.64 12.67
N SER A 312 -6.74 16.61 13.06
CA SER A 312 -6.80 17.24 14.38
C SER A 312 -8.09 18.07 14.53
N THR A 313 -8.36 18.58 15.73
CA THR A 313 -9.47 19.53 15.94
C THR A 313 -9.21 20.87 15.27
N TRP A 314 -7.96 21.24 15.02
CA TRP A 314 -7.59 22.49 14.35
C TRP A 314 -7.99 22.52 12.87
N GLU A 315 -7.95 21.37 12.20
CA GLU A 315 -8.34 21.24 10.79
C GLU A 315 -9.84 21.52 10.55
N LEU A 316 -10.68 21.46 11.60
CA LEU A 316 -12.07 21.96 11.54
C LEU A 316 -12.11 23.45 11.20
N GLY A 317 -11.18 24.25 11.73
CA GLY A 317 -11.12 25.68 11.45
C GLY A 317 -10.98 25.98 9.96
N ARG A 318 -10.20 25.17 9.23
CA ARG A 318 -10.06 25.31 7.76
C ARG A 318 -11.33 24.93 7.02
N LEU A 319 -12.02 23.87 7.47
CA LEU A 319 -13.30 23.47 6.91
C LEU A 319 -14.36 24.56 7.10
N TRP A 320 -14.45 25.10 8.31
CA TRP A 320 -15.33 26.22 8.65
C TRP A 320 -15.02 27.45 7.81
N ALA A 321 -13.76 27.86 7.72
CA ALA A 321 -13.36 29.00 6.90
C ALA A 321 -13.75 28.82 5.43
N SER A 322 -13.51 27.63 4.86
CA SER A 322 -13.92 27.29 3.49
C SER A 322 -15.42 27.39 3.29
N TRP A 323 -16.20 26.79 4.19
CA TRP A 323 -17.65 26.84 4.13
C TRP A 323 -18.20 28.27 4.28
N THR A 324 -17.60 29.09 5.16
CA THR A 324 -18.00 30.48 5.37
C THR A 324 -17.76 31.31 4.12
N ILE A 325 -16.58 31.19 3.51
CA ILE A 325 -16.25 31.88 2.25
C ILE A 325 -17.20 31.46 1.13
N SER A 326 -17.48 30.16 1.02
CA SER A 326 -18.46 29.65 0.05
C SER A 326 -19.87 30.20 0.27
N THR A 327 -20.31 30.29 1.53
CA THR A 327 -21.63 30.81 1.88
C THR A 327 -21.73 32.30 1.56
N ILE A 328 -20.70 33.09 1.90
CA ILE A 328 -20.63 34.51 1.53
C ILE A 328 -20.66 34.68 0.01
N ALA A 329 -19.89 33.87 -0.72
CA ALA A 329 -19.89 33.90 -2.19
C ALA A 329 -21.27 33.56 -2.78
N ALA A 330 -21.94 32.53 -2.25
CA ALA A 330 -23.30 32.16 -2.69
C ALA A 330 -24.32 33.29 -2.43
N LEU A 331 -24.27 33.93 -1.25
CA LEU A 331 -25.12 35.06 -0.92
C LEU A 331 -24.84 36.28 -1.80
N TYR A 332 -23.57 36.55 -2.11
CA TYR A 332 -23.17 37.65 -2.98
C TYR A 332 -23.65 37.45 -4.42
N VAL A 333 -23.49 36.23 -4.97
CA VAL A 333 -24.03 35.88 -6.29
C VAL A 333 -25.55 36.02 -6.31
N HIS A 334 -26.24 35.57 -5.26
CA HIS A 334 -27.68 35.73 -5.13
C HIS A 334 -28.11 37.21 -5.10
N TYR A 335 -27.37 38.05 -4.38
CA TYR A 335 -27.58 39.50 -4.33
C TYR A 335 -27.43 40.14 -5.73
N LEU A 336 -26.38 39.79 -6.47
CA LEU A 336 -26.13 40.32 -7.83
C LEU A 336 -27.21 39.97 -8.85
N ILE A 337 -27.84 38.78 -8.72
CA ILE A 337 -28.92 38.34 -9.61
C ILE A 337 -30.22 39.15 -9.38
N GLY A 338 -30.27 40.01 -8.36
CA GLY A 338 -31.39 40.94 -8.14
C GLY A 338 -32.67 40.27 -7.62
N ARG A 339 -32.60 39.00 -7.18
CA ARG A 339 -33.73 38.25 -6.59
C ARG A 339 -33.75 38.33 -5.05
N GLY A 340 -33.51 39.52 -4.51
CA GLY A 340 -33.31 39.77 -3.07
C GLY A 340 -34.58 39.68 -2.20
N ASN A 341 -35.33 38.58 -2.28
CA ASN A 341 -36.41 38.31 -1.34
C ASN A 341 -35.85 37.73 -0.02
N LEU A 342 -36.31 38.26 1.11
CA LEU A 342 -35.88 37.81 2.45
C LEU A 342 -36.08 36.29 2.66
N ILE A 343 -37.13 35.74 2.07
CA ILE A 343 -37.44 34.29 2.08
C ILE A 343 -36.32 33.48 1.40
N THR A 344 -35.81 33.96 0.25
CA THR A 344 -34.74 33.26 -0.48
C THR A 344 -33.39 33.37 0.23
N PHE A 345 -33.15 34.50 0.89
CA PHE A 345 -31.98 34.68 1.77
C PHE A 345 -32.02 33.71 2.97
N GLY A 346 -33.17 33.61 3.64
CA GLY A 346 -33.37 32.67 4.76
C GLY A 346 -33.21 31.20 4.34
N LEU A 347 -33.69 30.83 3.16
CA LEU A 347 -33.47 29.50 2.57
C LEU A 347 -31.98 29.20 2.36
N LEU A 348 -31.24 30.12 1.73
CA LEU A 348 -29.80 29.97 1.49
C LEU A 348 -29.01 29.81 2.79
N LEU A 349 -29.30 30.64 3.80
CA LEU A 349 -28.66 30.54 5.12
C LEU A 349 -28.99 29.21 5.81
N GLY A 350 -30.25 28.78 5.79
CA GLY A 350 -30.67 27.51 6.38
C GLY A 350 -30.00 26.31 5.72
N VAL A 351 -29.93 26.31 4.38
CA VAL A 351 -29.23 25.30 3.58
C VAL A 351 -27.75 25.28 3.92
N SER A 352 -27.09 26.44 3.92
CA SER A 352 -25.68 26.54 4.29
C SER A 352 -25.45 26.00 5.70
N GLY A 353 -26.23 26.41 6.69
CA GLY A 353 -26.06 25.98 8.09
C GLY A 353 -26.20 24.46 8.26
N LEU A 354 -27.23 23.87 7.65
CA LEU A 354 -27.44 22.41 7.70
C LEU A 354 -26.35 21.66 6.94
N SER A 355 -25.89 22.20 5.80
CA SER A 355 -24.81 21.58 5.03
C SER A 355 -23.48 21.58 5.77
N LEU A 356 -23.18 22.60 6.59
CA LEU A 356 -21.97 22.62 7.42
C LEU A 356 -21.96 21.45 8.40
N LEU A 357 -23.06 21.25 9.12
CA LEU A 357 -23.22 20.14 10.06
C LEU A 357 -23.09 18.80 9.35
N GLY A 358 -23.72 18.67 8.18
CA GLY A 358 -23.64 17.47 7.36
C GLY A 358 -22.22 17.19 6.86
N ILE A 359 -21.50 18.18 6.32
CA ILE A 359 -20.14 18.06 5.81
C ILE A 359 -19.18 17.72 6.96
N MET A 360 -19.33 18.38 8.12
CA MET A 360 -18.57 18.06 9.33
C MET A 360 -18.79 16.62 9.76
N PHE A 361 -20.04 16.16 9.82
CA PHE A 361 -20.38 14.79 10.18
C PHE A 361 -19.77 13.80 9.18
N VAL A 362 -19.96 14.01 7.88
CA VAL A 362 -19.45 13.12 6.83
C VAL A 362 -17.92 13.02 6.85
N ARG A 363 -17.22 14.14 7.06
CA ARG A 363 -15.75 14.16 7.12
C ARG A 363 -15.22 13.56 8.43
N TYR A 364 -15.81 13.89 9.59
CA TYR A 364 -15.37 13.38 10.90
C TYR A 364 -15.96 12.03 11.32
N ARG A 365 -16.84 11.42 10.52
CA ARG A 365 -17.52 10.16 10.86
C ARG A 365 -16.57 9.09 11.40
N GLY A 366 -15.42 8.88 10.75
CA GLY A 366 -14.43 7.87 11.17
C GLY A 366 -13.86 8.15 12.56
N ARG A 367 -13.62 9.43 12.87
CA ARG A 367 -13.12 9.86 14.19
C ARG A 367 -14.21 9.83 15.26
N LEU A 368 -15.45 10.21 14.91
CA LEU A 368 -16.60 10.12 15.83
C LEU A 368 -16.87 8.66 16.19
N ILE A 369 -16.84 7.76 15.20
CA ILE A 369 -17.01 6.32 15.39
C ILE A 369 -15.86 5.75 16.21
N SER A 370 -14.60 6.12 15.94
CA SER A 370 -13.47 5.60 16.71
C SER A 370 -13.50 6.07 18.17
N ILE A 371 -13.90 7.32 18.44
CA ILE A 371 -14.10 7.84 19.80
C ILE A 371 -15.28 7.14 20.48
N ALA A 372 -16.41 6.96 19.80
CA ALA A 372 -17.57 6.27 20.37
C ALA A 372 -17.27 4.80 20.66
N LEU A 373 -16.62 4.10 19.72
CA LEU A 373 -16.25 2.70 19.84
C LEU A 373 -15.20 2.50 20.94
N SER A 374 -14.17 3.35 21.01
CA SER A 374 -13.19 3.29 22.10
C SER A 374 -13.83 3.54 23.47
N ARG A 375 -14.77 4.48 23.59
CA ARG A 375 -15.55 4.69 24.83
C ARG A 375 -16.44 3.50 25.18
N LEU A 376 -17.10 2.90 24.20
CA LEU A 376 -17.96 1.74 24.39
C LEU A 376 -17.15 0.49 24.78
N LEU A 377 -16.04 0.25 24.09
CA LEU A 377 -15.11 -0.86 24.36
C LEU A 377 -14.46 -0.68 25.72
N THR A 378 -13.98 0.51 26.08
CA THR A 378 -13.44 0.75 27.42
C THR A 378 -14.49 0.59 28.50
N TYR A 379 -15.73 1.03 28.29
CA TYR A 379 -16.82 0.82 29.24
C TYR A 379 -17.15 -0.68 29.43
N ARG A 380 -17.16 -1.47 28.36
CA ARG A 380 -17.44 -2.92 28.42
C ARG A 380 -16.25 -3.75 28.94
N LEU A 381 -15.02 -3.42 28.54
CA LEU A 381 -13.80 -4.10 29.01
C LEU A 381 -13.53 -3.82 30.49
N ARG A 382 -14.00 -2.70 31.04
CA ARG A 382 -13.88 -2.39 32.47
C ARG A 382 -14.67 -3.34 33.38
N LYS A 383 -15.58 -4.15 32.83
CA LYS A 383 -16.47 -5.00 33.62
C LYS A 383 -15.98 -6.44 33.81
N HIS A 384 -15.02 -6.96 33.02
CA HIS A 384 -14.74 -8.42 33.06
C HIS A 384 -13.32 -8.94 32.75
N GLU A 385 -12.27 -8.12 32.62
CA GLU A 385 -10.88 -8.65 32.54
C GLU A 385 -10.04 -8.25 33.76
N THR A 386 -9.39 -9.23 34.38
CA THR A 386 -8.31 -9.01 35.34
C THR A 386 -7.18 -8.29 34.62
N ARG A 387 -6.95 -7.02 34.95
CA ARG A 387 -5.88 -6.23 34.35
C ARG A 387 -4.52 -6.88 34.62
N GLU A 388 -3.69 -7.05 33.60
CA GLU A 388 -2.32 -7.50 33.75
C GLU A 388 -1.56 -6.45 34.56
N ARG A 389 -1.09 -6.85 35.74
CA ARG A 389 -0.37 -5.97 36.66
C ARG A 389 1.03 -5.73 36.16
N VAL A 390 1.35 -4.47 35.89
CA VAL A 390 2.62 -4.04 35.30
C VAL A 390 3.47 -3.30 36.32
N LEU A 391 4.74 -3.67 36.40
CA LEU A 391 5.77 -3.00 37.18
C LEU A 391 6.78 -2.37 36.21
N ILE A 392 6.97 -1.05 36.29
CA ILE A 392 7.91 -0.34 35.42
C ILE A 392 9.21 -0.11 36.20
N VAL A 393 10.34 -0.45 35.61
CA VAL A 393 11.66 -0.25 36.21
C VAL A 393 12.38 0.86 35.46
N GLY A 394 12.80 1.88 36.20
CA GLY A 394 13.23 3.20 35.75
C GLY A 394 12.13 4.25 35.99
N SER A 395 12.54 5.49 36.25
CA SER A 395 11.69 6.68 36.35
C SER A 395 12.01 7.75 35.30
N GLY A 396 12.91 7.45 34.35
CA GLY A 396 13.27 8.36 33.27
C GLY A 396 12.17 8.58 32.21
N ARG A 397 12.45 9.42 31.21
CA ARG A 397 11.49 9.80 30.14
C ARG A 397 10.87 8.61 29.39
N THR A 398 11.63 7.53 29.22
CA THR A 398 11.16 6.29 28.61
C THR A 398 10.10 5.61 29.50
N ALA A 399 10.33 5.54 30.81
CA ALA A 399 9.39 4.99 31.78
C ALA A 399 8.11 5.84 31.87
N GLU A 400 8.26 7.17 31.87
CA GLU A 400 7.14 8.11 31.82
C GLU A 400 6.27 7.93 30.56
N HIS A 401 6.89 7.76 29.39
CA HIS A 401 6.15 7.54 28.14
C HIS A 401 5.43 6.19 28.10
N ILE A 402 6.05 5.13 28.64
CA ILE A 402 5.39 3.82 28.77
C ILE A 402 4.19 3.93 29.69
N ALA A 403 4.32 4.65 30.79
CA ALA A 403 3.21 4.87 31.71
C ALA A 403 2.08 5.67 31.06
N TRP A 404 2.40 6.74 30.33
CA TRP A 404 1.42 7.50 29.55
C TRP A 404 0.71 6.65 28.49
N LEU A 405 1.44 5.78 27.79
CA LEU A 405 0.88 4.84 26.81
C LEU A 405 -0.05 3.83 27.46
N MET A 406 0.33 3.30 28.63
CA MET A 406 -0.47 2.31 29.36
C MET A 406 -1.73 2.91 29.99
N ASP A 407 -1.70 4.20 30.33
CA ASP A 407 -2.87 4.93 30.82
C ASP A 407 -3.81 5.37 29.68
N HIS A 408 -3.38 5.25 28.42
CA HIS A 408 -4.22 5.57 27.27
C HIS A 408 -5.45 4.65 27.21
N PRO A 409 -6.66 5.13 26.81
CA PRO A 409 -7.89 4.34 26.82
C PRO A 409 -7.78 2.99 26.08
N THR A 410 -6.95 2.93 25.05
CA THR A 410 -6.66 1.71 24.28
C THR A 410 -6.01 0.60 25.13
N TYR A 411 -5.20 0.95 26.13
CA TYR A 411 -4.38 0.02 26.92
C TYR A 411 -4.76 -0.06 28.40
N ALA A 412 -5.37 1.00 28.96
CA ALA A 412 -5.81 1.07 30.36
C ALA A 412 -6.87 0.02 30.75
N GLY A 413 -7.54 -0.57 29.75
CA GLY A 413 -8.44 -1.72 29.94
C GLY A 413 -7.72 -3.04 30.20
N ARG A 414 -6.46 -3.17 29.75
CA ARG A 414 -5.67 -4.41 29.80
C ARG A 414 -4.55 -4.39 30.83
N TYR A 415 -3.95 -3.23 31.06
CA TYR A 415 -2.81 -3.08 31.97
C TYR A 415 -3.16 -2.24 33.19
N GLN A 416 -2.58 -2.59 34.34
CA GLN A 416 -2.63 -1.78 35.55
C GLN A 416 -1.21 -1.54 36.06
N ILE A 417 -0.77 -0.29 36.08
CA ILE A 417 0.52 0.08 36.65
C ILE A 417 0.45 -0.07 38.17
N VAL A 418 1.24 -0.99 38.71
CA VAL A 418 1.32 -1.28 40.16
C VAL A 418 2.24 -0.29 40.87
N GLY A 419 3.27 0.18 40.17
CA GLY A 419 4.29 1.08 40.69
C GLY A 419 5.51 1.16 39.78
N PHE A 420 6.41 2.06 40.13
CA PHE A 420 7.72 2.22 39.53
C PHE A 420 8.80 1.71 40.48
N ILE A 421 9.93 1.30 39.93
CA ILE A 421 11.13 0.94 40.66
C ILE A 421 12.29 1.74 40.11
N ASP A 422 13.03 2.42 40.96
CA ASP A 422 14.18 3.22 40.54
C ASP A 422 15.24 3.23 41.65
N ASP A 423 16.52 3.16 41.30
CA ASP A 423 17.60 3.21 42.30
C ASP A 423 17.90 4.64 42.78
N ASN A 424 17.40 5.66 42.08
CA ASN A 424 17.54 7.06 42.43
C ASN A 424 16.75 7.40 43.71
N LEU A 425 17.48 7.71 44.78
CA LEU A 425 16.95 8.09 46.08
C LEU A 425 15.99 9.29 46.02
N MET A 426 16.17 10.21 45.05
CA MET A 426 15.32 11.39 44.89
C MET A 426 13.92 11.05 44.37
N THR A 427 13.76 9.91 43.71
CA THR A 427 12.47 9.50 43.10
C THR A 427 11.65 8.58 44.00
N GLN A 428 12.26 8.06 45.07
CA GLN A 428 11.60 7.15 46.00
C GLN A 428 10.37 7.80 46.66
N GLY A 429 9.22 7.13 46.57
CA GLY A 429 7.95 7.62 47.12
C GLY A 429 7.23 8.66 46.26
N MET A 430 7.85 9.20 45.20
CA MET A 430 7.20 10.11 44.26
C MET A 430 6.11 9.40 43.44
N SER A 431 5.12 10.15 42.98
CA SER A 431 4.08 9.64 42.08
C SER A 431 4.32 10.08 40.64
N ILE A 432 4.32 9.11 39.72
CA ILE A 432 4.48 9.28 38.29
C ILE A 432 3.21 8.71 37.64
N TYR A 433 2.45 9.52 36.89
CA TYR A 433 1.17 9.11 36.26
C TYR A 433 0.22 8.34 37.20
N GLY A 434 0.09 8.79 38.45
CA GLY A 434 -0.81 8.19 39.45
C GLY A 434 -0.32 6.90 40.13
N ALA A 435 0.85 6.38 39.74
CA ALA A 435 1.52 5.25 40.40
C ALA A 435 2.76 5.74 41.18
N LYS A 436 3.11 5.07 42.29
CA LYS A 436 4.25 5.47 43.15
C LYS A 436 5.53 4.72 42.78
N VAL A 437 6.67 5.34 43.02
CA VAL A 437 7.96 4.63 43.08
C VAL A 437 8.01 3.87 44.41
N ILE A 438 7.98 2.54 44.34
CA ILE A 438 7.68 1.63 45.48
C ILE A 438 8.89 0.86 46.02
N GLY A 439 10.06 1.01 45.41
CA GLY A 439 11.28 0.36 45.87
C GLY A 439 12.45 0.50 44.92
N LYS A 440 13.54 -0.16 45.25
CA LYS A 440 14.77 -0.23 44.46
C LYS A 440 14.79 -1.46 43.56
N VAL A 441 15.75 -1.52 42.65
CA VAL A 441 15.92 -2.62 41.68
C VAL A 441 16.10 -3.97 42.39
N GLU A 442 16.67 -3.97 43.59
CA GLU A 442 16.81 -5.16 44.45
C GLU A 442 15.47 -5.67 45.00
N ASP A 443 14.47 -4.79 45.15
CA ASP A 443 13.15 -5.14 45.69
C ASP A 443 12.20 -5.75 44.66
N VAL A 444 12.58 -5.79 43.37
CA VAL A 444 11.71 -6.23 42.26
C VAL A 444 11.07 -7.58 42.56
N GLN A 445 11.84 -8.57 43.01
CA GLN A 445 11.29 -9.91 43.28
C GLN A 445 10.28 -9.94 44.41
N ARG A 446 10.59 -9.22 45.50
CA ARG A 446 9.72 -9.10 46.66
C ARG A 446 8.40 -8.44 46.27
N ILE A 447 8.47 -7.40 45.44
CA ILE A 447 7.32 -6.64 44.94
C ILE A 447 6.50 -7.47 43.97
N VAL A 448 7.13 -8.16 43.03
CA VAL A 448 6.47 -9.02 42.03
C VAL A 448 5.66 -10.11 42.72
N LYS A 449 6.23 -10.80 43.72
CA LYS A 449 5.52 -11.82 44.50
C LYS A 449 4.43 -11.21 45.39
N LYS A 450 4.72 -10.11 46.11
CA LYS A 450 3.78 -9.49 47.05
C LYS A 450 2.58 -8.87 46.36
N ARG A 451 2.74 -8.34 45.15
CA ARG A 451 1.70 -7.60 44.42
C ARG A 451 1.16 -8.35 43.19
N ASP A 452 1.57 -9.60 43.00
CA ASP A 452 1.12 -10.45 41.90
C ASP A 452 1.27 -9.76 40.53
N VAL A 453 2.52 -9.38 40.22
CA VAL A 453 2.87 -8.67 38.98
C VAL A 453 3.06 -9.70 37.87
N GLY A 454 2.32 -9.53 36.76
CA GLY A 454 2.42 -10.41 35.58
C GLY A 454 3.41 -9.92 34.53
N LEU A 455 3.73 -8.62 34.51
CA LEU A 455 4.61 -8.00 33.52
C LEU A 455 5.56 -7.00 34.17
N VAL A 456 6.86 -7.16 33.93
CA VAL A 456 7.90 -6.19 34.33
C VAL A 456 8.47 -5.55 33.08
N ILE A 457 8.47 -4.22 33.01
CA ILE A 457 9.03 -3.46 31.89
C ILE A 457 10.28 -2.74 32.33
N LEU A 458 11.41 -3.06 31.70
CA LEU A 458 12.69 -2.41 31.92
C LEU A 458 12.80 -1.21 30.98
N ALA A 459 12.65 -0.01 31.52
CA ALA A 459 12.63 1.25 30.78
C ALA A 459 13.92 2.08 30.94
N ASP A 460 14.90 1.55 31.68
CA ASP A 460 16.23 2.13 31.84
C ASP A 460 17.28 1.27 31.10
N ASN A 461 17.96 1.88 30.14
CA ASN A 461 18.87 1.22 29.21
C ASN A 461 20.23 0.87 29.85
N GLU A 462 20.72 1.67 30.81
CA GLU A 462 21.96 1.35 31.53
C GLU A 462 21.74 0.16 32.47
N MET A 463 20.56 0.10 33.08
CA MET A 463 20.16 -0.99 33.97
C MET A 463 19.86 -2.28 33.19
N ALA A 464 19.21 -2.18 32.02
CA ALA A 464 19.02 -3.30 31.09
C ALA A 464 20.36 -3.87 30.59
N SER A 465 21.41 -3.07 30.49
CA SER A 465 22.72 -3.57 30.04
C SER A 465 23.52 -4.26 31.15
N ARG A 466 23.48 -3.73 32.38
CA ARG A 466 24.30 -4.21 33.51
C ARG A 466 23.71 -5.40 34.27
N LYS A 467 22.38 -5.43 34.45
CA LYS A 467 21.70 -6.42 35.30
C LYS A 467 20.74 -7.33 34.55
N TYR A 468 20.60 -7.24 33.22
CA TYR A 468 19.68 -8.13 32.48
C TYR A 468 20.02 -9.61 32.62
N ARG A 469 21.31 -9.96 32.73
CA ARG A 469 21.73 -11.34 33.04
C ARG A 469 21.30 -11.75 34.45
N ASP A 470 21.53 -10.91 35.46
CA ASP A 470 21.09 -11.17 36.83
C ASP A 470 19.57 -11.23 36.95
N PHE A 471 18.84 -10.35 36.24
CA PHE A 471 17.38 -10.39 36.18
C PHE A 471 16.90 -11.65 35.45
N HIS A 472 17.45 -11.98 34.29
CA HIS A 472 17.03 -13.14 33.51
C HIS A 472 17.29 -14.46 34.27
N ASP A 473 18.47 -14.62 34.87
CA ASP A 473 18.84 -15.83 35.61
C ASP A 473 18.06 -15.97 36.91
N THR A 474 17.82 -14.87 37.64
CA THR A 474 17.07 -14.90 38.91
C THR A 474 15.54 -14.89 38.70
N SER A 475 15.05 -14.52 37.52
CA SER A 475 13.61 -14.52 37.16
C SER A 475 13.11 -15.86 36.61
N SER A 476 13.99 -16.84 36.44
CA SER A 476 13.60 -18.24 36.15
C SER A 476 12.65 -18.83 37.20
N PHE A 477 12.49 -18.16 38.35
CA PHE A 477 11.63 -18.57 39.48
C PHE A 477 10.42 -17.65 39.73
N SER A 478 10.10 -16.72 38.83
CA SER A 478 8.94 -15.82 38.97
C SER A 478 7.99 -15.97 37.77
N PRO A 479 6.65 -15.95 37.97
CA PRO A 479 5.67 -16.06 36.87
C PRO A 479 5.57 -14.81 35.99
N ALA A 480 6.32 -13.74 36.30
CA ALA A 480 6.23 -12.48 35.59
C ALA A 480 7.03 -12.48 34.27
N ARG A 481 6.39 -12.03 33.18
CA ARG A 481 7.04 -11.80 31.89
C ARG A 481 7.88 -10.52 31.96
N ILE A 482 9.11 -10.55 31.45
CA ILE A 482 9.99 -9.38 31.41
C ILE A 482 10.09 -8.87 29.97
N VAL A 483 9.93 -7.56 29.79
CA VAL A 483 10.07 -6.88 28.50
C VAL A 483 11.03 -5.71 28.67
N VAL A 484 12.00 -5.59 27.77
CA VAL A 484 12.90 -4.43 27.72
C VAL A 484 12.30 -3.41 26.75
N ALA A 485 12.08 -2.20 27.22
CA ALA A 485 11.66 -1.12 26.36
C ALA A 485 12.87 -0.51 25.64
N PRO A 486 12.75 -0.20 24.34
CA PRO A 486 13.82 0.47 23.62
C PRO A 486 14.02 1.89 24.16
N ASP A 487 15.27 2.33 24.19
CA ASP A 487 15.62 3.70 24.58
C ASP A 487 15.42 4.68 23.42
N ILE A 488 14.16 5.09 23.24
CA ILE A 488 13.75 6.00 22.16
C ILE A 488 14.41 7.38 22.35
N PHE A 489 14.52 7.86 23.60
CA PHE A 489 15.05 9.20 23.88
C PHE A 489 16.58 9.26 23.77
N GLY A 490 17.29 8.20 24.18
CA GLY A 490 18.73 8.07 23.95
C GLY A 490 19.09 7.94 22.47
N ALA A 491 18.27 7.24 21.69
CA ALA A 491 18.45 7.17 20.23
C ALA A 491 18.25 8.53 19.55
N LEU A 492 17.26 9.31 20.00
CA LEU A 492 17.00 10.64 19.45
C LEU A 492 18.05 11.67 19.87
N SER A 493 18.48 11.67 21.13
CA SER A 493 19.54 12.58 21.61
C SER A 493 20.92 12.24 21.01
N GLY A 494 21.13 10.98 20.62
CA GLY A 494 22.33 10.54 19.90
C GLY A 494 22.48 11.11 18.47
N LEU A 495 21.43 11.71 17.92
CA LEU A 495 21.46 12.36 16.61
C LEU A 495 22.08 13.77 16.64
N ASP A 496 22.18 14.38 17.83
CA ASP A 496 22.58 15.78 18.01
C ASP A 496 24.10 15.99 18.29
N GLY A 497 24.93 14.93 18.27
CA GLY A 497 26.37 15.06 18.49
C GLY A 497 27.24 13.85 18.12
N GLU A 498 28.47 14.10 17.65
CA GLU A 498 29.40 13.07 17.13
C GLU A 498 29.85 12.02 18.15
N SER A 499 29.97 12.38 19.44
CA SER A 499 30.32 11.41 20.51
C SER A 499 29.17 10.46 20.86
N SER A 500 27.94 10.80 20.45
CA SER A 500 26.72 10.07 20.79
C SER A 500 26.23 9.16 19.65
N ARG A 501 26.81 9.29 18.44
CA ARG A 501 26.59 8.33 17.33
C ARG A 501 27.04 6.91 17.66
N LYS A 502 28.15 6.73 18.40
CA LYS A 502 28.60 5.41 18.86
C LYS A 502 27.58 4.72 19.79
N LYS A 503 26.93 5.48 20.68
CA LYS A 503 25.86 4.96 21.56
C LYS A 503 24.58 4.64 20.79
N ALA A 504 24.24 5.45 19.77
CA ALA A 504 23.11 5.16 18.89
C ALA A 504 23.36 3.93 18.01
N ASP A 505 24.57 3.75 17.48
CA ASP A 505 24.96 2.58 16.69
C ASP A 505 24.95 1.29 17.52
N ASP A 506 25.44 1.31 18.77
CA ASP A 506 25.36 0.14 19.65
C ASP A 506 23.91 -0.26 19.99
N ASN A 507 23.02 0.73 20.17
CA ASN A 507 21.58 0.50 20.39
C ASN A 507 20.88 -0.07 19.14
N LEU A 508 21.25 0.39 17.93
CA LEU A 508 20.67 -0.07 16.67
C LEU A 508 21.23 -1.41 16.21
N ASN A 509 22.49 -1.72 16.53
CA ASN A 509 23.12 -2.99 16.17
C ASN A 509 22.59 -4.18 16.98
N GLY A 510 22.10 -3.97 18.21
CA GLY A 510 21.33 -4.98 18.95
C GLY A 510 19.98 -5.32 18.29
N PHE A 511 19.49 -4.45 17.40
CA PHE A 511 18.26 -4.62 16.63
C PHE A 511 18.48 -5.38 15.31
N GLN A 512 19.73 -5.55 14.87
CA GLN A 512 20.02 -6.25 13.63
C GLN A 512 19.96 -7.77 13.84
N CYS A 513 18.95 -8.39 13.25
CA CYS A 513 18.89 -9.84 13.09
C CYS A 513 20.22 -10.34 12.49
N GLN A 514 21.00 -11.13 13.25
CA GLN A 514 22.27 -11.70 12.78
C GLN A 514 22.12 -12.49 11.47
N HIS A 515 20.91 -13.00 11.18
CA HIS A 515 20.58 -13.68 9.93
C HIS A 515 20.53 -12.72 8.72
N CYS A 516 20.14 -11.46 8.92
CA CYS A 516 20.14 -10.44 7.87
C CYS A 516 21.55 -9.94 7.56
N MET A 517 22.40 -9.78 8.58
CA MET A 517 23.81 -9.39 8.39
C MET A 517 24.62 -10.48 7.69
N ALA A 518 24.38 -11.77 8.00
CA ALA A 518 25.03 -12.87 7.28
C ALA A 518 24.68 -12.88 5.77
N ARG A 519 23.42 -12.56 5.41
CA ARG A 519 23.02 -12.44 3.99
C ARG A 519 23.60 -11.19 3.31
N TYR A 520 23.75 -10.09 4.04
CA TYR A 520 24.32 -8.86 3.51
C TYR A 520 25.84 -9.01 3.30
N ALA A 521 26.56 -9.59 4.26
CA ALA A 521 28.00 -9.85 4.17
C ALA A 521 28.36 -10.84 3.05
N VAL A 522 27.54 -11.87 2.83
CA VAL A 522 27.71 -12.80 1.68
C VAL A 522 27.49 -12.10 0.33
N ARG A 523 26.67 -11.05 0.28
CA ARG A 523 26.42 -10.26 -0.94
C ARG A 523 27.50 -9.23 -1.23
N THR A 524 28.15 -8.67 -0.22
CA THR A 524 29.08 -7.55 -0.40
C THR A 524 30.55 -7.97 -0.41
N ASN A 525 30.93 -9.09 0.21
CA ASN A 525 32.31 -9.58 0.14
C ASN A 525 32.42 -11.12 0.40
N PRO A 526 32.43 -11.97 -0.64
CA PRO A 526 32.38 -13.43 -0.50
C PRO A 526 33.57 -14.05 0.26
N HIS A 527 34.67 -13.33 0.41
CA HIS A 527 35.94 -13.88 0.92
C HIS A 527 36.17 -13.75 2.43
N GLN A 528 35.26 -13.12 3.20
CA GLN A 528 35.40 -12.99 4.67
C GLN A 528 34.43 -13.85 5.50
N ALA A 529 33.60 -14.68 4.88
CA ALA A 529 32.69 -15.56 5.61
C ALA A 529 33.45 -16.76 6.22
N LYS A 530 33.89 -16.67 7.48
CA LYS A 530 34.28 -17.86 8.26
C LYS A 530 33.03 -18.64 8.69
N PRO A 531 32.99 -19.97 8.53
CA PRO A 531 31.88 -20.78 9.00
C PRO A 531 31.91 -20.89 10.54
N MET A 532 30.80 -20.57 11.19
CA MET A 532 30.60 -20.82 12.62
C MET A 532 30.65 -22.34 12.89
N GLN A 533 31.61 -22.77 13.70
CA GLN A 533 31.69 -24.14 14.24
C GLN A 533 30.48 -24.41 15.16
N LYS A 534 29.85 -25.57 14.95
CA LYS A 534 28.82 -26.15 15.83
C LYS A 534 29.42 -26.42 17.21
N VAL A 535 28.84 -25.86 18.26
CA VAL A 535 29.05 -26.31 19.64
C VAL A 535 27.87 -27.18 20.06
N ILE A 536 28.15 -28.46 20.24
CA ILE A 536 27.27 -29.50 20.81
C ILE A 536 27.32 -29.37 22.34
N PRO A 537 26.22 -29.60 23.09
CA PRO A 537 26.20 -29.42 24.54
C PRO A 537 26.87 -30.61 25.24
N GLN A 538 27.77 -30.35 26.19
CA GLN A 538 28.21 -31.35 27.17
C GLN A 538 27.60 -31.10 28.54
N THR A 539 26.97 -32.15 29.03
CA THR A 539 26.36 -32.34 30.34
C THR A 539 27.41 -32.62 31.42
N GLY A 540 27.27 -31.99 32.58
CA GLY A 540 27.24 -32.72 33.86
C GLY A 540 28.55 -32.98 34.63
N SER A 541 28.44 -32.61 35.92
CA SER A 541 29.11 -33.17 37.11
C SER A 541 30.41 -32.53 37.59
N GLY A 542 30.33 -31.99 38.80
CA GLY A 542 31.46 -31.50 39.57
C GLY A 542 32.08 -32.57 40.47
N LYS A 543 33.25 -32.23 41.03
CA LYS A 543 33.57 -32.24 42.47
C LYS A 543 35.09 -32.18 42.62
N LYS A 544 35.57 -31.16 43.35
CA LYS A 544 36.86 -31.20 44.04
C LYS A 544 36.75 -32.18 45.20
N TRP A 545 37.65 -33.15 45.32
CA TRP A 545 38.08 -33.71 46.61
C TRP A 545 39.59 -33.99 46.61
N LYS A 546 40.21 -33.31 47.58
CA LYS A 546 41.45 -33.52 48.34
C LYS A 546 42.40 -34.72 48.09
N THR A 547 43.69 -34.35 48.22
CA THR A 547 44.79 -34.94 49.00
C THR A 547 45.69 -36.04 48.45
N SER A 548 46.99 -35.70 48.57
CA SER A 548 48.15 -36.50 49.00
C SER A 548 48.76 -37.54 48.06
N GLY A 549 50.08 -37.46 47.96
CA GLY A 549 50.92 -38.62 48.23
C GLY A 549 51.66 -39.22 47.04
N HIS A 550 52.90 -38.74 46.85
CA HIS A 550 54.10 -39.57 46.74
C HIS A 550 54.16 -40.81 45.82
N LYS A 551 55.20 -40.74 44.95
CA LYS A 551 56.21 -41.77 44.62
C LYS A 551 55.83 -42.96 43.72
N ARG A 552 56.58 -42.95 42.60
CA ARG A 552 57.41 -44.02 42.00
C ARG A 552 56.74 -45.29 41.43
N LYS A 553 56.95 -45.41 40.12
CA LYS A 553 57.53 -46.53 39.34
C LYS A 553 56.96 -47.95 39.51
N SER A 554 56.55 -48.47 38.35
CA SER A 554 56.71 -49.85 37.83
C SER A 554 56.20 -51.00 38.69
N LEU A 555 55.13 -51.63 38.22
CA LEU A 555 55.21 -52.85 37.40
C LEU A 555 54.05 -52.86 36.41
#